data_AF-A0A9E2UFK2-F1
#
_entry.id   AF-A0A9E2UFK2-F1
#
_cell.length_a   1.000
_cell.length_b   1.000
_cell.length_c   1.000
_cell.angle_alpha   90.00
_cell.angle_beta   90.00
_cell.angle_gamma   90.00
#
_symmetry.space_group_name_H-M   'P 1'
#
loop_
_entity.id
_entity.type
_entity.pdbx_description
1 polymer ?
#
loop_
_entity_poly.entity_id
_entity_poly.type
_entity_poly.pdbx_seq_one_letter_code
_entity_poly.pdbx_strand_id
1 'polypeptide(L)' 'MSAIVIRNLSLETHRALKARAARHGRSTEAEARMILDEAVRPRERVRLGSTLAAFGKSVGGLDLDISRDPTPAEPIDLE' A
#
# COMPACT_ATOMS: atom_id res chain seq x y z
N MET A 1 14.79 -0.72 6.80
CA MET A 1 13.77 -0.93 7.85
C MET A 1 13.07 0.40 8.06
N SER A 2 11.75 0.48 7.87
CA SER A 2 11.00 1.71 8.17
C SER A 2 10.51 1.66 9.61
N ALA A 3 10.56 2.81 10.30
CA ALA A 3 10.12 2.94 11.68
C ALA A 3 9.21 4.16 11.83
N ILE A 4 8.20 4.04 12.70
CA ILE A 4 7.27 5.11 13.06
C ILE A 4 7.31 5.26 14.58
N VAL A 5 7.47 6.49 15.07
CA VAL A 5 7.43 6.81 16.50
C VAL A 5 6.20 7.67 16.77
N ILE A 6 5.28 7.15 17.60
CA ILE A 6 4.09 7.88 18.02
C ILE A 6 4.38 8.53 19.37
N ARG A 7 4.52 9.85 19.39
CA ARG A 7 4.73 10.62 20.62
C ARG A 7 3.39 10.95 21.29
N ASN A 8 3.41 11.10 22.61
CA ASN A 8 2.25 11.48 23.43
C ASN A 8 1.03 10.55 23.24
N LEU A 9 1.27 9.25 23.00
CA LEU A 9 0.20 8.25 22.98
C LEU A 9 -0.43 8.17 24.36
N SER A 10 -1.76 8.27 24.42
CA SER A 10 -2.47 8.20 25.70
C SER A 10 -2.15 6.89 26.42
N LEU A 11 -2.04 6.95 27.75
CA LEU A 11 -1.76 5.78 28.56
C LEU A 11 -2.86 4.72 28.42
N GLU A 12 -4.10 5.15 28.25
CA GLU A 12 -5.25 4.29 28.00
C GLU A 12 -5.11 3.53 26.68
N THR A 13 -4.76 4.22 25.59
CA THR A 13 -4.53 3.60 24.28
C THR A 13 -3.38 2.60 24.33
N HIS A 14 -2.27 2.95 25.00
CA HIS A 14 -1.14 2.04 25.15
C HIS A 14 -1.52 0.76 25.93
N ARG A 15 -2.30 0.89 27.01
CA ARG A 15 -2.81 -0.26 27.79
C ARG A 15 -3.77 -1.12 26.98
N ALA A 16 -4.71 -0.50 26.27
CA ALA A 16 -5.66 -1.21 25.41
C ALA A 16 -4.93 -2.00 24.31
N LEU A 17 -3.92 -1.40 23.69
CA LEU A 17 -3.10 -2.05 22.67
C LEU A 17 -2.32 -3.24 23.24
N LYS A 18 -1.72 -3.09 24.43
CA LYS A 18 -1.01 -4.18 25.12
C LYS A 18 -1.95 -5.33 25.47
N ALA A 19 -3.16 -5.04 25.98
CA ALA A 19 -4.16 -6.06 26.29
C ALA A 19 -4.64 -6.79 25.03
N ARG A 20 -4.87 -6.06 23.93
CA ARG A 20 -5.23 -6.64 22.63
C ARG A 20 -4.12 -7.53 22.07
N ALA A 21 -2.87 -7.09 22.15
CA ALA A 21 -1.72 -7.87 21.72
C ALA A 21 -1.58 -9.19 22.51
N ALA A 22 -1.74 -9.13 23.83
CA ALA A 22 -1.74 -10.32 24.69
C ALA A 22 -2.85 -11.32 24.31
N ARG A 23 -4.07 -10.82 24.03
CA ARG A 23 -5.19 -11.66 23.56
C ARG A 23 -4.89 -12.36 22.23
N HIS A 24 -4.11 -11.74 21.35
CA HIS A 24 -3.74 -12.31 20.05
C HIS A 24 -2.42 -13.09 20.09
N GLY A 25 -1.75 -13.20 21.24
CA GLY A 25 -0.45 -13.88 21.36
C GLY A 25 0.67 -13.16 20.60
N ARG A 26 0.60 -11.84 20.46
CA ARG A 26 1.57 -11.02 19.71
C ARG A 26 2.23 -9.97 20.61
N SER A 27 3.36 -9.43 20.16
CA SER A 27 3.93 -8.23 20.79
C SER A 27 3.05 -7.00 20.48
N THR A 28 3.11 -5.99 21.36
CA THR A 28 2.40 -4.72 21.16
C THR A 28 2.74 -4.07 19.83
N GLU A 29 4.00 -4.15 19.41
CA GLU A 29 4.47 -3.63 18.12
C GLU A 29 3.89 -4.43 16.94
N ALA A 30 3.86 -5.76 17.04
CA ALA A 30 3.27 -6.60 16.00
C ALA A 30 1.76 -6.34 15.85
N GLU A 31 1.05 -6.12 16.95
CA GLU A 31 -0.36 -5.75 16.92
C GLU A 31 -0.57 -4.35 16.32
N ALA A 32 0.26 -3.37 16.67
CA ALA A 32 0.21 -2.04 16.06
C ALA A 32 0.43 -2.10 14.54
N ARG A 33 1.42 -2.88 14.10
CA ARG A 33 1.72 -3.10 12.68
C ARG A 33 0.54 -3.72 11.94
N MET A 34 -0.08 -4.76 12.51
CA MET A 34 -1.28 -5.40 11.95
C MET A 34 -2.42 -4.39 11.76
N ILE A 35 -2.72 -3.58 12.77
CA ILE A 35 -3.78 -2.56 12.69
C ILE A 35 -3.49 -1.56 11.58
N LEU A 36 -2.24 -1.09 11.48
CA LEU A 36 -1.84 -0.15 10.43
C LEU A 36 -1.92 -0.79 9.04
N ASP A 37 -1.44 -2.02 8.88
CA ASP A 37 -1.50 -2.75 7.60
C ASP A 37 -2.95 -2.95 7.14
N GLU A 38 -3.85 -3.34 8.03
CA GLU A 38 -5.29 -3.49 7.73
C GLU A 38 -5.93 -2.14 7.35
N ALA A 39 -5.58 -1.06 8.06
CA ALA A 39 -6.14 0.26 7.81
C ALA A 39 -5.68 0.86 6.46
N VAL A 40 -4.44 0.60 6.04
CA VAL A 40 -3.86 1.20 4.82
C VAL A 40 -3.91 0.29 3.59
N ARG A 41 -4.32 -0.98 3.74
CA ARG A 41 -4.47 -1.95 2.64
C ARG A 41 -5.92 -2.42 2.52
N PRO A 42 -6.82 -1.58 1.98
CA PRO A 42 -8.20 -2.01 1.74
C PRO A 42 -8.23 -3.21 0.80
N ARG A 43 -9.13 -4.16 1.07
CA ARG A 43 -9.25 -5.42 0.29
C ARG A 43 -9.50 -5.19 -1.20
N GLU A 44 -10.21 -4.11 -1.53
CA GLU A 44 -10.58 -3.71 -2.88
C GLU A 44 -9.45 -2.96 -3.61
N ARG A 45 -8.27 -2.79 -2.98
CA ARG A 45 -7.15 -2.11 -3.62
C ARG A 45 -6.69 -2.86 -4.87
N VAL A 46 -6.74 -2.18 -6.01
CA VAL A 46 -6.12 -2.67 -7.25
C VAL A 46 -4.61 -2.73 -7.07
N ARG A 47 -4.05 -3.93 -7.15
CA ARG A 47 -2.60 -4.16 -7.16
C ARG A 47 -2.07 -3.97 -8.57
N LEU A 48 -2.07 -2.73 -9.06
CA LEU A 48 -1.80 -2.39 -10.47
C LEU A 48 -0.59 -3.15 -11.06
N GLY A 49 0.57 -3.11 -10.39
CA GLY A 49 1.76 -3.82 -10.86
C GLY A 49 1.59 -5.34 -10.94
N SER A 50 0.89 -5.95 -9.99
CA SER A 50 0.57 -7.38 -10.03
C SER A 50 -0.43 -7.71 -11.13
N THR A 51 -1.43 -6.85 -11.36
CA THR A 51 -2.41 -7.00 -12.45
C THR A 51 -1.72 -6.91 -13.81
N LEU A 52 -0.88 -5.90 -14.03
CA LEU A 52 -0.12 -5.75 -15.27
C LEU A 52 0.87 -6.90 -15.48
N ALA A 53 1.54 -7.37 -14.43
CA ALA A 53 2.43 -8.52 -14.53
C ALA A 53 1.67 -9.82 -14.86
N ALA A 54 0.48 -10.03 -14.30
CA ALA A 54 -0.37 -11.17 -14.64
C ALA A 54 -0.84 -11.11 -16.10
N PHE A 55 -1.26 -9.93 -16.56
CA PHE A 55 -1.61 -9.70 -17.95
C PHE A 55 -0.44 -10.01 -18.88
N GLY A 56 0.74 -9.44 -18.62
CA GLY A 56 1.95 -9.70 -19.43
C GLY A 56 2.30 -11.18 -19.51
N LYS A 57 2.17 -11.93 -18.41
CA LYS A 57 2.36 -13.38 -18.42
C LYS A 57 1.32 -14.12 -19.27
N SER A 58 0.04 -13.72 -19.21
CA SER A 58 -1.02 -14.37 -19.98
C SER A 58 -0.87 -14.24 -21.49
N VAL A 59 -0.17 -13.20 -21.97
CA VAL A 59 0.12 -12.98 -23.39
C VAL A 59 1.49 -13.51 -23.83
N GLY A 60 2.19 -14.27 -22.96
CA GLY A 60 3.50 -14.87 -23.27
C GLY A 60 4.72 -13.98 -22.99
N GLY A 61 4.53 -12.88 -22.25
CA GLY A 61 5.53 -11.83 -22.05
C GLY A 61 5.29 -10.65 -22.99
N LEU A 62 5.68 -9.45 -22.55
CA LEU A 62 5.60 -8.22 -23.32
C LEU A 62 7.01 -7.63 -23.36
N ASP A 63 7.62 -7.61 -24.55
CA ASP A 63 8.77 -6.78 -24.84
C ASP A 63 8.31 -5.72 -25.83
N LEU A 64 8.13 -4.50 -25.33
CA LEU A 64 7.48 -3.43 -26.05
C LEU A 64 8.55 -2.54 -26.70
N ASP A 65 8.80 -2.76 -27.98
CA ASP A 65 9.64 -1.87 -28.79
C ASP A 65 8.82 -0.68 -29.30
N ILE A 66 8.55 0.28 -28.41
CA ILE A 66 7.77 1.49 -28.71
C ILE A 66 8.66 2.72 -28.59
N SER A 67 8.73 3.50 -29.66
CA SER A 67 9.34 4.82 -29.64
C SER A 67 8.29 5.88 -29.29
N ARG A 68 8.63 6.79 -28.38
CA ARG A 68 7.79 7.92 -28.02
C ARG A 68 7.71 8.89 -29.20
N ASP A 69 6.49 9.27 -29.60
CA ASP A 69 6.29 10.38 -30.52
C ASP A 69 6.70 11.72 -29.84
N PRO A 70 7.68 12.46 -30.39
CA PRO A 70 8.12 13.73 -29.83
C PRO A 70 7.23 14.92 -30.21
N THR A 71 6.23 14.73 -31.09
CA THR A 71 5.34 15.81 -31.55
C THR A 71 4.62 16.45 -30.36
N PRO A 72 4.64 17.79 -30.22
CA PRO A 72 3.90 18.47 -29.17
C PRO A 72 2.41 18.15 -29.23
N ALA A 73 1.77 17.93 -28.07
CA ALA A 73 0.32 17.75 -28.02
C ALA A 73 -0.39 19.04 -28.42
N GLU A 74 -1.47 18.92 -29.19
CA GLU A 74 -2.36 20.05 -29.44
C GLU A 74 -3.03 20.48 -28.12
N PRO A 75 -3.03 21.78 -27.78
CA PRO A 75 -3.70 22.28 -26.58
C PRO A 75 -5.20 21.99 -26.62
N ILE A 76 -5.77 21.54 -25.50
CA ILE A 76 -7.23 21.49 -25.36
C ILE A 76 -7.75 22.92 -25.19
N ASP A 77 -8.81 23.28 -25.91
CA ASP A 77 -9.55 24.50 -25.65
C ASP A 77 -10.43 24.29 -24.41
N LEU A 78 -10.31 25.20 -23.43
CA LEU A 78 -11.00 25.13 -22.14
C LEU A 78 -12.12 26.19 -22.01
N GLU A 79 -12.37 26.96 -23.06
CA GLU A 79 -13.46 27.94 -23.13
C GLU A 79 -14.85 27.29 -23.17
#